data_AF-A0A3D4EIN8-F1
#
_entry.id   AF-A0A3D4EIN8-F1
#
_cell.length_a   1.000
_cell.length_b   1.000
_cell.length_c   1.000
_cell.angle_alpha   90.00
_cell.angle_beta   90.00
_cell.angle_gamma   90.00
#
_symmetry.space_group_name_H-M   'P 1'
#
loop_
_entity.id
_entity.type
_entity.pdbx_description
1 polymer ?
#
loop_
_entity_poly.entity_id
_entity_poly.type
_entity_poly.pdbx_seq_one_letter_code
_entity_poly.pdbx_strand_id
1 'polypeptide(L)'
;MNYLDIIIGILLLLGLFKGLKNGLLIEVASLIALVLGIYGAIHFSYYAVDFLTEKVDWSIQAINLAAFAVTFIIIVLVITLAGRILTKVASLAMLGIVNRILGAAFGLLKSAFILSVILMFLAAMTSSLNL
;
A
#
# COMPACT_ATOMS: atom_id res chain seq x y z
N MET A 1 15.20 -1.74 -25.59
CA MET A 1 14.38 -1.67 -24.38
C MET A 1 15.10 -0.78 -23.40
N ASN A 2 14.42 0.21 -22.85
CA ASN A 2 15.06 1.16 -21.95
C ASN A 2 15.26 0.49 -20.58
N TYR A 3 16.26 0.93 -19.80
CA TYR A 3 16.49 0.40 -18.45
C TYR A 3 15.24 0.49 -17.57
N LEU A 4 14.43 1.53 -17.81
CA LEU A 4 13.14 1.76 -17.15
C LEU A 4 12.12 0.64 -17.42
N ASP A 5 12.03 0.15 -18.66
CA ASP A 5 11.09 -0.92 -19.04
C ASP A 5 11.41 -2.23 -18.29
N ILE A 6 12.70 -2.52 -18.11
CA ILE A 6 13.19 -3.70 -17.39
C ILE A 6 12.83 -3.61 -15.90
N ILE A 7 13.04 -2.43 -15.29
CA ILE A 7 12.70 -2.20 -13.88
C ILE A 7 11.19 -2.34 -13.65
N ILE A 8 10.36 -1.75 -14.52
CA ILE A 8 8.90 -1.91 -14.45
C ILE A 8 8.51 -3.38 -14.58
N GLY A 9 9.07 -4.11 -15.55
CA GLY A 9 8.79 -5.53 -15.75
C GLY A 9 9.08 -6.37 -14.50
N ILE A 10 10.21 -6.12 -13.83
CA ILE A 10 10.57 -6.80 -12.58
C ILE A 10 9.56 -6.45 -11.47
N LEU A 11 9.19 -5.18 -11.30
CA LEU A 11 8.23 -4.77 -10.28
C LEU A 11 6.82 -5.35 -10.51
N LEU A 12 6.39 -5.47 -11.77
CA LEU A 12 5.14 -6.14 -12.12
C LEU A 12 5.18 -7.64 -11.81
N LEU A 13 6.28 -8.32 -12.15
CA LEU A 13 6.47 -9.74 -11.81
C LEU A 13 6.47 -9.97 -10.29
N LEU A 14 7.10 -9.07 -9.52
CA LEU A 14 7.05 -9.10 -8.06
C LEU A 14 5.62 -8.93 -7.56
N GLY A 15 4.83 -8.02 -8.16
CA GLY A 15 3.41 -7.84 -7.86
C GLY A 15 2.58 -9.11 -8.12
N LEU A 16 2.80 -9.74 -9.27
CA LEU A 16 2.15 -11.00 -9.65
C LEU A 16 2.49 -12.13 -8.66
N PHE A 17 3.78 -12.32 -8.37
CA PHE A 17 4.22 -13.38 -7.45
C PHE A 17 3.75 -13.14 -6.01
N LYS A 18 3.77 -11.88 -5.56
CA LYS A 18 3.23 -11.49 -4.26
C LYS A 18 1.72 -11.76 -4.19
N GLY A 19 0.98 -11.43 -5.26
CA GLY A 19 -0.44 -11.70 -5.36
C GLY A 19 -0.77 -13.21 -5.34
N LEU A 20 0.03 -14.03 -6.01
CA LEU A 20 -0.12 -15.49 -5.99
C LEU A 20 0.07 -16.07 -4.57
N LYS A 21 1.01 -15.51 -3.79
CA LYS A 21 1.28 -15.93 -2.41
C LYS A 21 0.21 -15.45 -1.42
N ASN A 22 -0.26 -14.22 -1.59
CA ASN A 22 -1.18 -13.56 -0.68
C ASN A 22 -2.64 -13.99 -0.91
N GLY A 23 -3.03 -14.27 -2.15
CA GLY A 23 -4.41 -14.53 -2.53
C GLY A 23 -5.23 -13.24 -2.71
N LEU A 24 -6.40 -13.37 -3.33
CA LEU A 24 -7.24 -12.24 -3.75
C LEU A 24 -7.63 -11.32 -2.59
N LEU A 25 -8.15 -11.89 -1.50
CA LEU A 25 -8.71 -11.10 -0.40
C LEU A 25 -7.64 -10.25 0.31
N ILE A 26 -6.42 -10.76 0.51
CA ILE A 26 -5.30 -9.96 1.05
C ILE A 26 -4.93 -8.84 0.07
N GLU A 27 -4.85 -9.15 -1.22
CA GLU A 27 -4.46 -8.17 -2.24
C GLU A 27 -5.48 -7.03 -2.35
N VAL A 28 -6.78 -7.34 -2.35
CA VAL A 28 -7.87 -6.35 -2.28
C VAL A 28 -7.80 -5.56 -0.98
N ALA A 29 -7.68 -6.24 0.16
CA ALA A 29 -7.55 -5.59 1.46
C ALA A 29 -6.35 -4.63 1.51
N SER A 30 -5.24 -4.95 0.84
CA SER A 30 -4.06 -4.08 0.83
C SER A 30 -4.27 -2.78 0.06
N LEU A 31 -5.09 -2.78 -1.00
CA LEU A 31 -5.44 -1.58 -1.74
C LEU A 31 -6.47 -0.74 -0.98
N ILE A 32 -7.46 -1.39 -0.35
CA ILE A 32 -8.40 -0.74 0.56
C ILE A 32 -7.66 -0.13 1.75
N ALA A 33 -6.69 -0.86 2.32
CA ALA A 33 -5.85 -0.41 3.41
C ALA A 33 -5.06 0.84 3.05
N LEU A 34 -4.58 0.96 1.81
CA LEU A 34 -3.89 2.17 1.35
C LEU A 34 -4.82 3.38 1.37
N VAL A 35 -6.03 3.25 0.78
CA VAL A 35 -7.00 4.35 0.67
C VAL A 35 -7.54 4.74 2.05
N LEU A 36 -8.01 3.76 2.83
CA LEU A 36 -8.52 3.98 4.18
C LEU A 36 -7.42 4.39 5.15
N GLY A 37 -6.19 3.91 4.95
CA GLY A 37 -5.02 4.33 5.69
C GLY A 37 -4.75 5.81 5.50
N ILE A 38 -4.73 6.29 4.25
CA ILE A 38 -4.52 7.72 3.97
C ILE A 38 -5.66 8.54 4.58
N TYR A 39 -6.91 8.19 4.30
CA TYR A 39 -8.08 8.90 4.83
C TYR A 39 -8.09 8.92 6.36
N GLY A 40 -7.90 7.76 6.98
CA GLY A 40 -7.89 7.61 8.42
C GLY A 40 -6.68 8.29 9.08
N ALA A 41 -5.50 8.27 8.46
CA ALA A 41 -4.34 8.99 8.98
C ALA A 41 -4.53 10.51 8.92
N ILE A 42 -5.13 11.04 7.85
CA ILE A 42 -5.50 12.46 7.79
C ILE A 42 -6.45 12.80 8.95
N HIS A 43 -7.44 11.95 9.21
CA HIS A 43 -8.46 12.25 10.20
C HIS A 43 -8.04 11.96 11.65
N PHE A 44 -7.26 10.92 11.92
CA PHE A 44 -6.93 10.43 13.26
C PHE A 44 -5.50 10.72 13.71
N SER A 45 -4.66 11.34 12.87
CA SER A 45 -3.28 11.66 13.25
C SER A 45 -3.20 12.60 14.44
N TYR A 46 -4.23 13.42 14.72
CA TYR A 46 -4.24 14.33 15.87
C TYR A 46 -4.00 13.63 17.21
N TYR A 47 -4.57 12.44 17.42
CA TYR A 47 -4.32 11.66 18.64
C TYR A 47 -2.83 11.28 18.80
N ALA A 48 -2.17 10.97 17.69
CA ALA A 48 -0.76 10.65 17.69
C ALA A 48 0.11 11.91 17.80
N VAL A 49 -0.35 13.06 17.29
CA VAL A 49 0.30 14.37 17.49
C VAL A 49 0.34 14.71 18.96
N ASP A 50 -0.80 14.69 19.65
CA ASP A 50 -0.90 15.03 21.08
C ASP A 50 0.04 14.15 21.92
N PHE A 51 0.06 12.84 21.63
CA PHE A 51 0.95 11.91 22.31
C PHE A 51 2.44 12.17 22.03
N LEU A 52 2.80 12.52 20.79
CA LEU A 52 4.20 12.75 20.41
C LEU A 52 4.71 14.10 20.92
N THR A 53 3.88 15.15 20.93
CA THR A 53 4.26 16.48 21.43
C THR A 53 4.72 16.46 22.88
N GLU A 54 4.19 15.57 23.71
CA GLU A 54 4.63 15.41 25.11
C GLU A 54 5.88 14.53 25.30
N LYS A 55 6.34 13.84 24.25
CA LYS A 55 7.38 12.81 24.34
C LYS A 55 8.65 13.14 23.56
N VAL A 56 8.59 14.04 22.59
CA VAL A 56 9.73 14.41 21.74
C VAL A 56 9.81 15.92 21.53
N ASP A 57 11.02 16.46 21.67
CA ASP A 57 11.35 17.87 21.38
C ASP A 57 11.66 18.07 19.88
N TRP A 58 10.73 17.70 19.01
CA TRP A 58 10.84 17.90 17.57
C TRP A 58 10.07 19.12 17.09
N SER A 59 10.34 19.58 15.87
CA SER A 59 9.52 20.62 15.25
C SER A 59 8.09 20.13 15.04
N ILE A 60 7.11 21.05 15.07
CA ILE A 60 5.69 20.70 14.92
C ILE A 60 5.41 20.01 13.58
N GLN A 61 6.15 20.39 12.53
CA GLN A 61 6.06 19.76 11.21
C GLN A 61 6.54 18.30 11.24
N ALA A 62 7.65 18.04 11.94
CA ALA A 62 8.17 16.68 12.09
C ALA A 62 7.23 15.80 12.93
N ILE A 63 6.64 16.34 13.99
CA ILE A 63 5.64 15.65 14.82
C ILE A 63 4.40 15.29 13.99
N ASN A 64 3.85 16.24 13.23
CA ASN A 64 2.69 15.99 12.37
C ASN A 64 2.96 14.91 11.32
N LEU A 65 4.14 14.94 10.69
CA LEU A 65 4.53 13.93 9.70
C LEU A 65 4.69 12.55 10.35
N ALA A 66 5.34 12.47 11.52
CA ALA A 66 5.52 11.24 12.27
C ALA A 66 4.17 10.66 12.72
N ALA A 67 3.29 11.50 13.27
CA ALA A 67 1.95 11.11 13.71
C ALA A 67 1.12 10.56 12.54
N PHE A 68 1.13 11.24 11.39
CA PHE A 68 0.49 10.76 10.17
C PHE A 68 1.04 9.38 9.76
N ALA A 69 2.37 9.23 9.70
CA ALA A 69 3.02 7.98 9.29
C ALA A 69 2.68 6.83 10.23
N VAL A 70 2.72 7.05 11.55
CA VAL A 70 2.40 6.03 12.56
C VAL A 70 0.94 5.60 12.45
N THR A 71 -0.01 6.55 12.42
CA THR A 71 -1.44 6.24 12.30
C THR A 71 -1.74 5.52 10.99
N PHE A 72 -1.14 5.95 9.89
CA PHE A 72 -1.25 5.29 8.58
C PHE A 72 -0.79 3.82 8.66
N ILE A 73 0.40 3.58 9.22
CA ILE A 73 0.95 2.22 9.35
C ILE A 73 0.03 1.34 10.20
N ILE A 74 -0.48 1.85 11.33
CA ILE A 74 -1.39 1.10 12.21
C ILE A 74 -2.65 0.68 11.45
N ILE A 75 -3.31 1.62 10.76
CA ILE A 75 -4.54 1.34 10.01
C ILE A 75 -4.27 0.31 8.90
N VAL A 76 -3.19 0.50 8.14
CA VAL A 76 -2.81 -0.41 7.06
C VAL A 76 -2.57 -1.81 7.60
N LEU A 77 -1.87 -1.94 8.73
CA LEU A 77 -1.63 -3.21 9.39
C LEU A 77 -2.96 -3.86 9.80
N VAL A 78 -3.82 -3.16 10.53
CA VAL A 78 -5.10 -3.71 11.01
C VAL A 78 -5.95 -4.25 9.85
N ILE A 79 -6.14 -3.47 8.79
CA ILE A 79 -6.95 -3.87 7.63
C ILE A 79 -6.31 -5.06 6.90
N THR A 80 -4.98 -5.05 6.72
CA THR A 80 -4.27 -6.14 6.06
C THR A 80 -4.33 -7.43 6.87
N LEU A 81 -4.21 -7.35 8.20
CA LEU A 81 -4.37 -8.49 9.10
C LEU A 81 -5.79 -9.08 9.02
N ALA A 82 -6.82 -8.22 9.03
CA ALA A 82 -8.20 -8.65 8.83
C ALA A 82 -8.37 -9.38 7.49
N GLY A 83 -7.85 -8.81 6.40
CA GLY A 83 -7.84 -9.45 5.08
C GLY A 83 -7.16 -10.82 5.10
N ARG A 84 -6.05 -10.98 5.82
CA ARG A 84 -5.37 -12.27 5.98
C ARG A 84 -6.22 -13.31 6.70
N ILE A 85 -6.92 -12.93 7.75
CA ILE A 85 -7.83 -13.84 8.48
C ILE A 85 -8.97 -14.29 7.55
N LEU A 86 -9.62 -13.34 6.87
CA LEU A 86 -10.68 -13.64 5.89
C LEU A 86 -10.20 -14.56 4.77
N THR A 87 -8.97 -14.34 4.29
CA THR A 87 -8.37 -15.17 3.23
C THR A 87 -8.16 -16.60 3.69
N LYS A 88 -7.71 -16.81 4.93
CA LYS A 88 -7.58 -18.16 5.49
C LYS A 88 -8.93 -18.86 5.54
N VAL A 89 -9.96 -18.19 6.05
CA VAL A 89 -11.33 -18.75 6.11
C VAL A 89 -11.86 -19.07 4.72
N ALA A 90 -11.75 -18.15 3.76
CA ALA A 90 -12.19 -18.37 2.39
C ALA A 90 -11.43 -19.49 1.68
N SER A 91 -10.13 -19.67 1.98
CA SER A 91 -9.32 -20.74 1.39
C SER A 91 -9.73 -22.14 1.85
N LEU A 92 -10.38 -22.27 3.01
CA LEU A 92 -10.92 -23.55 3.52
C LEU A 92 -12.20 -23.96 2.79
N ALA A 93 -12.98 -22.99 2.30
CA ALA A 93 -14.27 -23.19 1.64
C ALA A 93 -14.19 -23.49 0.13
N MET A 94 -13.15 -24.24 -0.30
CA MET A 94 -13.09 -24.99 -1.57
C MET A 94 -12.46 -24.38 -2.84
N LEU A 95 -11.67 -23.30 -2.83
CA LEU A 95 -10.95 -22.88 -4.06
C LEU A 95 -9.57 -22.23 -3.82
N GLY A 96 -8.72 -22.87 -3.02
CA GLY A 96 -7.37 -22.35 -2.71
C GLY A 96 -6.55 -21.94 -3.94
N ILE A 97 -6.67 -22.66 -5.07
CA ILE A 97 -6.00 -22.34 -6.34
C ILE A 97 -6.61 -21.10 -7.00
N VAL A 98 -7.95 -21.02 -7.11
CA VAL A 98 -8.61 -19.85 -7.73
C VAL A 98 -8.32 -18.59 -6.93
N ASN A 99 -8.34 -18.64 -5.60
CA ASN A 99 -7.97 -17.51 -4.75
C ASN A 99 -6.54 -17.03 -5.02
N ARG A 100 -5.59 -17.94 -5.25
CA ARG A 100 -4.20 -17.59 -5.58
C ARG A 100 -4.09 -17.00 -6.99
N ILE A 101 -4.75 -17.57 -7.99
CA ILE A 101 -4.72 -17.05 -9.38
C ILE A 101 -5.34 -15.66 -9.46
N LEU A 102 -6.52 -15.46 -8.85
CA LEU A 102 -7.16 -14.15 -8.77
C LEU A 102 -6.29 -13.17 -7.96
N GLY A 103 -5.63 -13.66 -6.91
CA GLY A 103 -4.61 -12.91 -6.18
C GLY A 103 -3.46 -12.46 -7.08
N ALA A 104 -2.94 -13.33 -7.95
CA ALA A 104 -1.86 -13.00 -8.89
C ALA A 104 -2.29 -11.92 -9.89
N ALA A 105 -3.49 -12.04 -10.47
CA ALA A 105 -4.06 -11.05 -11.37
C ALA A 105 -4.25 -9.69 -10.66
N PHE A 106 -4.85 -9.70 -9.47
CA PHE A 106 -5.05 -8.47 -8.70
C PHE A 106 -3.73 -7.85 -8.23
N GLY A 107 -2.76 -8.67 -7.83
CA GLY A 107 -1.42 -8.22 -7.43
C GLY A 107 -0.67 -7.53 -8.56
N LEU A 108 -0.80 -8.04 -9.79
CA LEU A 108 -0.29 -7.40 -11.00
C LEU A 108 -1.01 -6.08 -11.31
N LEU A 109 -2.35 -6.06 -11.24
CA LEU A 109 -3.13 -4.84 -11.46
C LEU A 109 -2.79 -3.77 -10.43
N LYS A 110 -2.67 -4.16 -9.16
CA LYS A 110 -2.28 -3.27 -8.06
C LYS A 110 -0.89 -2.70 -8.26
N SER A 111 0.10 -3.54 -8.60
CA SER A 111 1.46 -3.04 -8.83
C SER A 111 1.53 -2.13 -10.05
N ALA A 112 0.82 -2.47 -11.14
CA ALA A 112 0.70 -1.60 -12.31
C ALA A 112 0.08 -0.24 -11.97
N PHE A 113 -0.98 -0.22 -11.15
CA PHE A 113 -1.62 1.00 -10.68
C PHE A 113 -0.68 1.85 -9.78
N ILE A 114 0.03 1.22 -8.84
CA ILE A 114 0.99 1.95 -7.99
C ILE A 114 2.13 2.53 -8.84
N LEU A 115 2.64 1.76 -9.80
CA LEU A 115 3.68 2.21 -10.72
C LEU A 115 3.19 3.36 -11.61
N SER A 116 1.96 3.31 -12.11
CA SER A 116 1.42 4.39 -12.94
C SER A 116 1.31 5.70 -12.16
N VAL A 117 0.87 5.64 -10.89
CA VAL A 117 0.84 6.81 -10.01
C VAL A 117 2.26 7.36 -9.80
N ILE A 118 3.24 6.51 -9.49
CA ILE A 118 4.63 6.94 -9.28
C ILE A 118 5.21 7.59 -10.55
N LEU A 119 5.02 6.95 -11.71
CA LEU A 119 5.52 7.47 -12.99
C LEU A 119 4.86 8.80 -13.35
N MET A 120 3.57 8.97 -13.09
CA MET A 120 2.86 10.24 -13.27
C MET A 120 3.45 11.35 -12.40
N PHE A 121 3.74 11.07 -11.13
CA PHE A 121 4.43 12.02 -10.24
C PHE A 121 5.83 12.37 -10.73
N LEU A 122 6.63 11.38 -11.14
CA LEU A 122 7.97 11.62 -11.69
C LEU A 122 7.92 12.46 -12.97
N ALA A 123 7.02 12.14 -13.90
CA ALA A 123 6.82 12.89 -15.13
C ALA A 123 6.39 14.33 -14.84
N ALA A 124 5.47 14.54 -13.89
CA ALA A 124 5.05 15.87 -13.47
C ALA A 124 6.22 16.68 -12.89
N MET A 125 7.04 16.07 -12.02
CA MET A 125 8.23 16.73 -11.47
C MET A 125 9.25 17.09 -12.57
N THR A 126 9.57 16.16 -13.47
CA THR A 126 10.48 16.44 -14.59
C THR A 126 9.95 17.56 -15.49
N SER A 127 8.65 17.57 -15.80
CA SER A 127 8.04 18.64 -16.59
C SER A 127 8.05 20.00 -15.90
N SER A 128 7.94 20.03 -14.56
CA SER A 128 8.04 21.25 -13.78
C SER A 128 9.46 21.80 -13.67
N LEU A 129 10.47 20.95 -13.90
CA LEU A 129 11.89 21.27 -13.78
C LEU A 129 12.57 21.73 -15.08
N ASN A 130 11.84 21.77 -16.21
CA ASN A 130 12.27 22.29 -17.54
C ASN A 130 13.80 22.46 -17.73
N LEU A 131 14.47 21.34 -18.00
CA LEU A 131 15.66 21.30 -18.87
C LEU A 131 15.21 20.84 -20.25
#